data_AF-A0A1G7L4R5-F1
#
_entry.id   AF-A0A1G7L4R5-F1
#
_cell.length_a   1.000
_cell.length_b   1.000
_cell.length_c   1.000
_cell.angle_alpha   90.00
_cell.angle_beta   90.00
_cell.angle_gamma   90.00
#
_symmetry.space_group_name_H-M   'P 1'
#
loop_
_entity.id
_entity.type
_entity.pdbx_description
1 polymer ?
#
loop_
_entity_poly.entity_id
_entity_poly.type
_entity_poly.pdbx_seq_one_letter_code
_entity_poly.pdbx_strand_id
1 'polypeptide(L)'
;MHHVVYQKQKAAARLFIAFICILFSAGLIVLAVLDFKLPLSLRIALAAAACIGFAYCGSNLVVSVRALTAGTNILLTYDQETIWNEYGLRAAWADVVDIRVEQGRVGILFVPVFPKFVVVLKDGTSRKVETFHVLTDQEMNDWRVRLKQHQKAVQGKAEAAEQSMPLEMKEITLT
;
A
#
# COMPACT_ATOMS: atom_id res chain seq x y z
N MET A 1 2.48 -4.86 21.38
CA MET A 1 2.55 -3.90 20.26
C MET A 1 3.05 -4.66 19.04
N HIS A 2 2.37 -4.55 17.91
CA HIS A 2 2.67 -5.31 16.68
C HIS A 2 2.81 -4.38 15.48
N HIS A 3 3.59 -4.80 14.48
CA HIS A 3 3.91 -3.98 13.32
C HIS A 3 3.72 -4.76 12.02
N VAL A 4 3.13 -4.10 11.03
CA VAL A 4 3.17 -4.54 9.63
C VAL A 4 4.41 -3.89 9.02
N VAL A 5 5.41 -4.70 8.72
CA VAL A 5 6.71 -4.25 8.21
C VAL A 5 6.97 -4.74 6.80
N TYR A 6 7.81 -4.01 6.08
CA TYR A 6 8.36 -4.47 4.82
C TYR A 6 9.88 -4.60 4.85
N GLN A 7 10.41 -5.32 3.87
CA GLN A 7 11.84 -5.49 3.68
C GLN A 7 12.37 -4.44 2.71
N LYS A 8 13.29 -3.58 3.17
CA LYS A 8 13.95 -2.57 2.31
C LYS A 8 14.69 -3.21 1.13
N GLN A 9 15.17 -4.45 1.26
CA GLN A 9 15.79 -5.20 0.17
C GLN A 9 14.84 -5.39 -1.04
N LYS A 10 13.54 -5.62 -0.81
CA LYS A 10 12.55 -5.72 -1.90
C LYS A 10 12.38 -4.39 -2.63
N ALA A 11 12.38 -3.28 -1.89
CA ALA A 11 12.36 -1.94 -2.49
C ALA A 11 13.64 -1.67 -3.30
N ALA A 12 14.81 -2.09 -2.82
CA ALA A 12 16.07 -1.97 -3.55
C ALA A 12 16.08 -2.79 -4.85
N ALA A 13 15.59 -4.04 -4.82
CA ALA A 13 15.47 -4.87 -6.01
C ALA A 13 14.53 -4.23 -7.05
N ARG A 14 13.36 -3.74 -6.62
CA ARG A 14 12.41 -3.04 -7.50
C ARG A 14 12.98 -1.74 -8.06
N LEU A 15 13.73 -0.99 -7.24
CA LEU A 15 14.45 0.20 -7.70
C LEU A 15 15.44 -0.14 -8.82
N PHE A 16 16.23 -1.20 -8.64
CA PHE A 16 17.22 -1.62 -9.62
C PHE A 16 16.57 -2.03 -10.95
N ILE A 17 15.48 -2.81 -10.88
CA ILE A 17 14.70 -3.19 -12.06
C ILE A 17 14.14 -1.93 -12.76
N ALA A 18 13.51 -1.03 -12.01
CA ALA A 18 12.95 0.20 -12.57
C ALA A 18 14.03 1.07 -13.23
N PHE A 19 15.21 1.14 -12.62
CA PHE A 19 16.35 1.88 -13.17
C PHE A 19 16.84 1.29 -14.49
N ILE A 20 17.02 -0.03 -14.58
CA ILE A 20 17.38 -0.71 -15.83
C ILE A 20 16.33 -0.45 -16.91
N CYS A 21 15.04 -0.56 -16.58
CA CYS A 21 13.97 -0.30 -17.55
C CYS A 21 13.96 1.16 -18.04
N ILE A 22 14.31 2.12 -17.18
CA ILE A 22 14.46 3.52 -17.55
C ILE A 22 15.64 3.73 -18.50
N LEU A 23 16.79 3.10 -18.22
CA LEU A 23 17.95 3.15 -19.13
C LEU A 23 17.63 2.52 -20.49
N PHE A 24 16.92 1.40 -20.50
CA PHE A 24 16.44 0.77 -21.73
C PHE A 24 15.48 1.70 -22.49
N SER A 25 14.53 2.33 -21.80
CA SER A 25 13.59 3.29 -22.40
C SER A 25 14.33 4.51 -22.97
N ALA A 26 15.36 5.01 -22.30
CA ALA A 26 16.22 6.07 -22.82
C ALA A 26 16.94 5.63 -24.11
N GLY A 27 17.46 4.41 -24.14
CA GLY A 27 18.05 3.81 -25.35
C GLY A 27 17.06 3.75 -26.52
N LEU A 28 15.81 3.38 -26.26
CA LEU A 28 14.75 3.37 -27.29
C LEU A 28 14.47 4.77 -27.85
N ILE A 29 14.46 5.82 -27.02
CA ILE A 29 14.32 7.20 -27.49
C ILE A 29 15.50 7.61 -28.36
N VAL A 30 16.72 7.30 -27.91
CA VAL A 30 17.95 7.61 -28.68
C VAL A 30 17.86 6.95 -30.06
N LEU A 31 17.51 5.67 -30.15
CA LEU A 31 17.32 4.97 -31.42
C LEU A 31 16.20 5.60 -32.27
N ALA A 32 15.06 5.92 -31.66
CA ALA A 32 13.93 6.52 -32.37
C ALA A 32 14.27 7.91 -32.96
N VAL A 33 15.10 8.70 -32.28
CA VAL A 33 15.41 10.07 -32.68
C VAL A 33 16.64 10.14 -33.59
N LEU A 34 17.71 9.42 -33.26
CA LEU A 34 19.02 9.56 -33.90
C LEU A 34 19.24 8.60 -35.06
N ASP A 35 18.51 7.49 -35.14
CA ASP A 35 18.62 6.58 -36.28
C ASP A 35 17.61 6.91 -37.39
N PHE A 36 18.06 7.77 -38.31
CA PHE A 36 17.27 8.20 -39.47
C PHE A 36 17.08 7.12 -40.53
N LYS A 37 17.76 5.97 -40.41
CA LYS A 37 17.58 4.84 -41.34
C LYS A 37 16.32 4.03 -41.01
N LEU A 38 15.79 4.17 -39.79
CA LEU A 38 14.56 3.49 -39.40
C LEU A 38 13.34 4.12 -40.07
N PRO A 39 12.37 3.30 -40.53
CA PRO A 39 11.13 3.81 -41.07
C PRO A 39 10.36 4.60 -40.00
N LEU A 40 9.61 5.62 -40.43
CA LEU A 40 8.88 6.52 -39.53
C LEU A 40 7.96 5.76 -38.57
N SER A 41 7.29 4.71 -39.05
CA SER A 41 6.42 3.85 -38.23
C SER A 41 7.17 3.19 -37.07
N LEU A 42 8.38 2.68 -37.31
CA LEU A 42 9.20 2.04 -36.29
C LEU A 42 9.72 3.07 -35.28
N ARG A 43 10.08 4.27 -35.73
CA ARG A 43 10.48 5.38 -34.85
C ARG A 43 9.34 5.77 -33.90
N ILE A 44 8.12 5.87 -34.41
CA ILE A 44 6.93 6.16 -33.59
C ILE A 44 6.68 5.02 -32.59
N ALA A 45 6.78 3.75 -33.02
CA ALA A 45 6.60 2.60 -32.13
C ALA A 45 7.64 2.57 -31.00
N LEU A 46 8.92 2.83 -31.30
CA LEU A 46 10.00 2.92 -30.30
C LEU A 46 9.78 4.08 -29.32
N ALA A 47 9.37 5.24 -29.82
CA ALA A 47 9.05 6.40 -28.97
C ALA A 47 7.85 6.11 -28.06
N ALA A 48 6.78 5.50 -28.58
CA ALA A 48 5.62 5.11 -27.79
C ALA A 48 5.99 4.08 -26.71
N ALA A 49 6.77 3.05 -27.06
CA ALA A 49 7.26 2.06 -26.12
C ALA A 49 8.12 2.69 -25.02
N ALA A 50 8.98 3.64 -25.37
CA ALA A 50 9.77 4.37 -24.39
C ALA A 50 8.89 5.20 -23.44
N CYS A 51 7.90 5.93 -23.96
CA CYS A 51 6.96 6.71 -23.14
C CYS A 51 6.21 5.82 -22.14
N ILE A 52 5.75 4.65 -22.57
CA ILE A 52 5.12 3.65 -21.69
C ILE A 52 6.11 3.17 -20.63
N GLY A 53 7.34 2.84 -21.04
CA GLY A 53 8.41 2.44 -20.14
C GLY A 53 8.72 3.48 -19.07
N PHE A 54 8.85 4.76 -19.46
CA PHE A 54 9.06 5.86 -18.52
C PHE A 54 7.87 6.07 -17.57
N ALA A 55 6.63 6.05 -18.08
CA ALA A 55 5.44 6.21 -17.24
C ALA A 55 5.34 5.13 -16.17
N TYR A 56 5.51 3.86 -16.57
CA TYR A 56 5.41 2.72 -15.66
C TYR A 56 6.61 2.61 -14.71
N CYS A 57 7.83 2.66 -15.25
CA CYS A 57 9.05 2.44 -14.48
C CYS A 57 9.43 3.67 -13.66
N GLY A 58 9.17 4.88 -14.15
CA GLY A 58 9.35 6.12 -13.40
C GLY A 58 8.52 6.15 -12.13
N SER A 59 7.25 5.74 -12.21
CA SER A 59 6.37 5.62 -11.04
C SER A 59 6.93 4.61 -10.02
N ASN A 60 7.39 3.45 -10.49
CA ASN A 60 8.00 2.43 -9.62
C ASN A 60 9.31 2.92 -8.99
N LEU A 61 10.12 3.70 -9.72
CA LEU A 61 11.36 4.29 -9.22
C LEU A 61 11.06 5.24 -8.06
N VAL A 62 10.14 6.21 -8.25
CA VAL A 62 9.79 7.20 -7.23
C VAL A 62 9.30 6.51 -5.95
N VAL A 63 8.41 5.54 -6.09
CA VAL A 63 7.85 4.83 -4.93
C VAL A 63 8.91 3.95 -4.24
N SER A 64 9.80 3.30 -4.97
CA SER A 64 10.89 2.51 -4.39
C SER A 64 11.91 3.39 -3.66
N VAL A 65 12.26 4.56 -4.22
CA VAL A 65 13.10 5.56 -3.55
C VAL A 65 12.44 6.04 -2.26
N ARG A 66 11.14 6.35 -2.28
CA ARG A 66 10.39 6.72 -1.08
C ARG A 66 10.42 5.63 -0.01
N ALA A 67 10.26 4.36 -0.41
CA ALA A 67 10.34 3.24 0.52
C ALA A 67 11.73 3.03 1.12
N LEU A 68 12.80 3.34 0.39
CA LEU A 68 14.17 3.21 0.90
C LEU A 68 14.55 4.36 1.85
N THR A 69 14.12 5.57 1.50
CA THR A 69 14.39 6.82 2.24
C THR A 69 13.49 7.01 3.45
N ALA A 70 12.39 6.27 3.57
CA ALA A 70 11.57 6.26 4.77
C ALA A 70 12.40 5.93 6.02
N GLY A 71 12.22 6.72 7.08
CA GLY A 71 12.95 6.57 8.35
C GLY A 71 12.69 5.21 9.01
N THR A 72 11.48 4.69 8.88
CA THR A 72 11.08 3.36 9.36
C THR A 72 10.61 2.48 8.21
N ASN A 73 10.67 1.15 8.40
CA ASN A 73 10.11 0.17 7.47
C ASN A 73 8.72 -0.34 7.91
N ILE A 74 8.03 0.46 8.72
CA ILE A 74 6.75 0.12 9.34
C ILE A 74 5.64 0.78 8.50
N LEU A 75 4.72 -0.03 7.98
CA LEU A 75 3.56 0.46 7.23
C LEU A 75 2.38 0.77 8.16
N LEU A 76 2.18 -0.09 9.16
CA LEU A 76 1.12 0.01 10.17
C LEU A 76 1.68 -0.45 11.51
N THR A 77 1.27 0.23 12.56
CA THR A 77 1.44 -0.23 13.94
C THR A 77 0.07 -0.43 14.56
N TYR A 78 -0.05 -1.46 15.38
CA TYR A 78 -1.27 -1.70 16.13
C TYR A 78 -1.00 -2.31 17.50
N ASP A 79 -1.89 -2.01 18.43
CA ASP A 79 -1.92 -2.60 19.77
C ASP A 79 -3.31 -3.16 20.08
N GLN A 80 -3.64 -3.30 21.36
CA GLN A 80 -4.93 -3.85 21.78
C GLN A 80 -6.09 -2.88 21.52
N GLU A 81 -5.84 -1.58 21.41
CA GLU A 81 -6.89 -0.55 21.37
C GLU A 81 -6.93 0.18 20.03
N THR A 82 -5.77 0.40 19.41
CA THR A 82 -5.64 1.28 18.24
C THR A 82 -4.79 0.71 17.12
N ILE A 83 -5.05 1.20 15.91
CA ILE A 83 -4.24 1.01 14.70
C ILE A 83 -3.83 2.39 14.16
N TRP A 84 -2.57 2.55 13.78
CA TRP A 84 -2.05 3.81 13.26
C TRP A 84 -0.89 3.65 12.28
N ASN A 85 -0.57 4.73 11.57
CA ASN A 85 0.63 4.86 10.75
C ASN A 85 1.25 6.26 10.86
N GLU A 86 2.45 6.43 10.31
CA GLU A 86 3.15 7.72 10.28
C GLU A 86 2.52 8.72 9.29
N TYR A 87 1.62 8.25 8.40
CA TYR A 87 1.03 9.04 7.33
C TYR A 87 -0.42 9.49 7.61
N GLY A 88 -0.81 9.54 8.89
CA GLY A 88 -2.07 10.17 9.34
C GLY A 88 -3.26 9.23 9.59
N LEU A 89 -3.08 7.91 9.55
CA LEU A 89 -4.04 6.96 10.11
C LEU A 89 -3.81 6.88 11.63
N ARG A 90 -4.88 7.11 12.40
CA ARG A 90 -4.99 6.67 13.80
C ARG A 90 -6.46 6.42 14.09
N ALA A 91 -6.81 5.19 14.46
CA ALA A 91 -8.19 4.78 14.72
C ALA A 91 -8.23 3.74 15.84
N ALA A 92 -9.27 3.78 16.67
CA ALA A 92 -9.55 2.70 17.61
C ALA A 92 -10.07 1.46 16.86
N TRP A 93 -9.75 0.27 17.34
CA TRP A 93 -10.27 -0.97 16.77
C TRP A 93 -11.80 -1.05 16.80
N ALA A 94 -12.42 -0.37 17.79
CA ALA A 94 -13.85 -0.22 17.89
C ALA A 94 -14.45 0.57 16.71
N ASP A 95 -13.69 1.49 16.10
CA ASP A 95 -14.16 2.32 14.98
C ASP A 95 -13.86 1.70 13.61
N VAL A 96 -12.99 0.68 13.56
CA VAL A 96 -12.67 -0.04 12.34
C VAL A 96 -13.80 -1.02 12.03
N VAL A 97 -14.42 -0.87 10.86
CA VAL A 97 -15.43 -1.78 10.33
C VAL A 97 -14.78 -2.90 9.52
N ASP A 98 -13.88 -2.53 8.61
CA ASP A 98 -13.27 -3.48 7.70
C ASP A 98 -11.85 -3.04 7.29
N ILE A 99 -11.03 -4.00 6.94
CA ILE A 99 -9.69 -3.79 6.38
C ILE A 99 -9.65 -4.51 5.03
N ARG A 100 -9.54 -3.71 3.98
CA ARG A 100 -9.50 -4.18 2.59
C ARG A 100 -8.09 -4.04 2.02
N VAL A 101 -7.82 -4.83 1.01
CA VAL A 101 -6.62 -4.73 0.17
C VAL A 101 -7.10 -4.30 -1.21
N GLU A 102 -6.62 -3.15 -1.66
CA GLU A 102 -6.74 -2.76 -3.06
C GLU A 102 -5.49 -3.27 -3.77
N GLN A 103 -5.69 -4.23 -4.69
CA GLN A 103 -4.58 -4.86 -5.40
C GLN A 103 -3.95 -3.92 -6.43
N GLY A 104 -2.68 -4.15 -6.73
CA GLY A 104 -1.97 -3.42 -7.75
C GLY A 104 -2.55 -3.71 -9.14
N ARG A 105 -2.60 -2.71 -10.01
CA ARG A 105 -3.04 -2.89 -11.40
C ARG A 105 -2.39 -1.87 -12.33
N VAL A 106 -2.38 -2.17 -13.62
CA VAL A 106 -2.01 -1.21 -14.65
C VAL A 106 -3.17 -0.22 -14.83
N GLY A 107 -2.92 1.06 -14.59
CA GLY A 107 -3.89 2.13 -14.76
C GLY A 107 -3.92 2.66 -16.20
N ILE A 108 -4.71 3.73 -16.38
CA ILE A 108 -4.82 4.45 -17.64
C ILE A 108 -3.44 4.98 -18.05
N LEU A 109 -3.13 4.93 -19.35
CA LEU A 109 -1.82 5.30 -19.91
C LEU A 109 -0.63 4.54 -19.27
N PHE A 110 -0.86 3.30 -18.84
CA PHE A 110 0.16 2.44 -18.22
C PHE A 110 0.75 3.00 -16.93
N VAL A 111 0.10 3.98 -16.30
CA VAL A 111 0.51 4.47 -14.98
C VAL A 111 0.09 3.43 -13.94
N PRO A 112 1.01 2.85 -13.15
CA PRO A 112 0.67 1.82 -12.19
C PRO A 112 -0.18 2.38 -11.06
N VAL A 113 -1.23 1.64 -10.71
CA VAL A 113 -1.95 1.80 -9.44
C VAL A 113 -1.30 0.86 -8.44
N PHE A 114 -0.66 1.43 -7.43
CA PHE A 114 0.04 0.64 -6.43
C PHE A 114 -0.91 0.05 -5.40
N PRO A 115 -0.58 -1.15 -4.88
CA PRO A 115 -1.42 -1.80 -3.89
C PRO A 115 -1.36 -1.08 -2.54
N LYS A 116 -2.49 -1.04 -1.85
CA LYS A 116 -2.63 -0.33 -0.56
C LYS A 116 -3.64 -1.01 0.36
N PHE A 117 -3.48 -0.79 1.66
CA PHE A 117 -4.51 -1.14 2.62
C PHE A 117 -5.55 -0.04 2.66
N VAL A 118 -6.82 -0.43 2.81
CA VAL A 118 -7.94 0.50 2.99
C VAL A 118 -8.63 0.13 4.28
N VAL A 119 -8.46 0.99 5.29
CA VAL A 119 -9.14 0.88 6.58
C VAL A 119 -10.46 1.63 6.48
N VAL A 120 -11.57 0.92 6.61
CA VAL A 120 -12.92 1.48 6.56
C VAL A 120 -13.41 1.69 7.98
N LEU A 121 -13.86 2.91 8.28
CA LEU A 121 -14.31 3.33 9.59
C LEU A 121 -15.84 3.33 9.70
N LYS A 122 -16.36 3.31 10.93
CA LYS A 122 -17.80 3.30 11.24
C LYS A 122 -18.54 4.53 10.71
N ASP A 123 -17.86 5.66 10.64
CA ASP A 123 -18.39 6.91 10.07
C ASP A 123 -18.52 6.88 8.53
N GLY A 124 -18.19 5.75 7.90
CA GLY A 124 -18.22 5.57 6.45
C GLY A 124 -16.98 6.12 5.74
N THR A 125 -16.07 6.78 6.45
CA THR A 125 -14.81 7.25 5.86
C THR A 125 -13.82 6.10 5.68
N SER A 126 -12.83 6.31 4.82
CA SER A 126 -11.75 5.33 4.63
C SER A 126 -10.39 6.00 4.63
N ARG A 127 -9.41 5.30 5.21
CA ARG A 127 -8.01 5.71 5.27
C ARG A 127 -7.17 4.73 4.46
N LYS A 128 -6.42 5.27 3.51
CA LYS A 128 -5.54 4.51 2.63
C LYS A 128 -4.14 4.49 3.23
N VAL A 129 -3.56 3.30 3.31
CA VAL A 129 -2.18 3.10 3.75
C VAL A 129 -1.39 2.53 2.59
N GLU A 130 -0.57 3.40 2.01
CA GLU A 130 0.32 3.05 0.91
C GLU A 130 1.31 1.97 1.36
N THR A 131 1.45 0.91 0.56
CA THR A 131 2.46 -0.13 0.80
C THR A 131 3.74 0.11 0.02
N PHE A 132 3.86 1.25 -0.66
CA PHE A 132 4.99 1.54 -1.57
C PHE A 132 5.28 0.44 -2.59
N HIS A 133 4.27 -0.38 -2.93
CA HIS A 133 4.46 -1.52 -3.83
C HIS A 133 5.65 -2.40 -3.42
N VAL A 134 5.86 -2.65 -2.12
CA VAL A 134 6.94 -3.53 -1.64
C VAL A 134 6.44 -4.88 -1.16
N LEU A 135 5.18 -4.96 -0.76
CA LEU A 135 4.51 -6.20 -0.39
C LEU A 135 3.94 -6.87 -1.63
N THR A 136 4.00 -8.20 -1.68
CA THR A 136 3.25 -8.99 -2.68
C THR A 136 1.77 -9.07 -2.31
N ASP A 137 0.92 -9.37 -3.28
CA ASP A 137 -0.52 -9.57 -3.06
C ASP A 137 -0.78 -10.65 -2.00
N GLN A 138 0.06 -11.69 -1.95
CA GLN A 138 0.01 -12.73 -0.92
C GLN A 138 0.36 -12.17 0.46
N GLU A 139 1.48 -11.45 0.59
CA GLU A 139 1.87 -10.83 1.87
C GLU A 139 0.79 -9.86 2.38
N MET A 140 0.21 -9.08 1.48
CA MET A 140 -0.87 -8.17 1.82
C MET A 140 -2.13 -8.91 2.28
N ASN A 141 -2.48 -10.01 1.61
CA ASN A 141 -3.60 -10.83 2.01
C ASN A 141 -3.36 -11.49 3.39
N ASP A 142 -2.16 -12.00 3.62
CA ASP A 142 -1.77 -12.60 4.90
C ASP A 142 -1.85 -11.58 6.03
N TRP A 143 -1.33 -10.36 5.81
CA TRP A 143 -1.46 -9.27 6.76
C TRP A 143 -2.90 -8.85 6.99
N ARG A 144 -3.72 -8.76 5.93
CA ARG A 144 -5.16 -8.47 6.05
C ARG A 144 -5.86 -9.49 6.94
N VAL A 145 -5.59 -10.78 6.75
CA VAL A 145 -6.19 -11.85 7.57
C VAL A 145 -5.77 -11.70 9.03
N ARG A 146 -4.49 -11.47 9.31
CA ARG A 146 -3.97 -11.26 10.68
C ARG A 146 -4.60 -10.05 11.36
N LEU A 147 -4.71 -8.91 10.65
CA LEU A 147 -5.33 -7.69 11.17
C LEU A 147 -6.81 -7.91 11.48
N LYS A 148 -7.55 -8.62 10.62
CA LYS A 148 -8.96 -8.97 10.86
C LYS A 148 -9.14 -9.93 12.03
N GLN A 149 -8.25 -10.91 12.19
CA GLN A 149 -8.27 -11.82 13.34
C GLN A 149 -8.05 -11.05 14.65
N HIS A 150 -7.09 -10.12 14.65
CA HIS A 150 -6.84 -9.25 15.82
C HIS A 150 -8.04 -8.36 16.12
N GLN A 151 -8.62 -7.70 15.12
CA GLN A 151 -9.84 -6.90 15.26
C GLN A 151 -10.98 -7.69 15.92
N LYS A 152 -11.25 -8.91 15.42
CA LYS A 152 -12.29 -9.79 16.00
C LYS A 152 -11.97 -10.20 17.43
N ALA A 153 -10.71 -10.50 17.75
CA ALA A 153 -10.31 -10.87 19.09
C ALA A 153 -10.46 -9.71 20.10
N VAL A 154 -10.19 -8.47 19.67
CA VAL A 154 -10.40 -7.27 20.49
C VAL A 154 -11.90 -7.00 20.69
N GLN A 155 -12.70 -7.07 19.64
CA GLN A 155 -14.15 -6.86 19.72
C GLN A 155 -14.85 -7.92 20.58
N GLY A 156 -14.51 -9.21 20.41
CA GLY A 156 -15.09 -10.28 21.23
C GLY A 156 -14.71 -10.20 22.71
N LYS A 157 -13.53 -9.67 23.04
CA LYS A 157 -13.14 -9.39 24.43
C LYS A 157 -13.92 -8.22 25.03
N ALA A 158 -14.20 -7.18 24.26
CA ALA A 158 -15.01 -6.06 24.70
C ALA A 158 -16.46 -6.48 25.00
N GLU A 159 -17.06 -7.29 24.13
CA GLU A 159 -18.41 -7.84 24.32
C GLU A 159 -18.50 -8.77 25.54
N ALA A 160 -17.50 -9.62 25.76
CA ALA A 160 -17.44 -10.50 26.94
C ALA A 160 -17.22 -9.72 28.26
N ALA A 161 -16.43 -8.65 28.23
CA ALA A 161 -16.26 -7.76 29.38
C ALA A 161 -17.56 -7.02 29.73
N GLU A 162 -18.31 -6.57 28.73
CA GLU A 162 -19.60 -5.89 28.91
C GLU A 162 -20.70 -6.83 29.45
N GLN A 163 -20.67 -8.11 29.06
CA GLN A 163 -21.60 -9.14 29.55
C GLN A 163 -21.27 -9.66 30.97
N SER A 164 -20.04 -9.50 31.43
CA SER A 164 -19.59 -9.93 32.77
C SER A 164 -19.66 -8.81 33.81
N MET A 165 -20.15 -7.62 33.45
CA MET A 165 -20.41 -6.55 34.42
C MET A 165 -21.57 -6.94 35.35
N PRO A 166 -21.36 -6.99 36.67
CA PRO A 166 -22.43 -7.31 37.63
C PRO A 166 -23.54 -6.25 37.58
N LEU A 167 -24.78 -6.71 37.74
CA LEU A 167 -26.03 -5.94 37.59
C LEU A 167 -26.11 -4.67 38.46
N GLU A 168 -25.31 -4.55 39.54
CA GLU A 168 -25.34 -3.39 40.43
C GLU A 168 -24.80 -2.08 39.83
N MET A 169 -24.09 -2.12 38.69
CA MET A 169 -23.58 -0.89 38.04
C MET A 169 -24.47 -0.36 36.91
N LYS A 170 -25.52 -1.08 36.50
CA LYS A 170 -26.43 -0.63 35.43
C LYS A 170 -27.44 0.43 35.86
N GLU A 171 -27.67 0.61 37.16
CA GLU A 171 -28.65 1.58 37.66
C GLU A 171 -28.09 2.98 37.90
N ILE A 172 -26.76 3.18 37.93
CA ILE A 172 -26.17 4.48 38.30
C ILE A 172 -25.99 5.43 37.09
N THR A 173 -26.11 4.93 35.85
CA THR A 173 -25.96 5.76 34.63
C THR A 173 -27.28 6.23 34.02
N LEU A 174 -28.42 5.97 34.68
CA LEU A 174 -29.76 6.35 34.22
C LEU A 174 -30.44 7.45 35.07
N THR A 175 -29.68 8.18 35.90
CA THR A 175 -30.15 9.40 36.58
C THR A 175 -29.39 10.63 36.14
#